data_AF-A0A4V2SUM1-F1
#
_entry.id   AF-A0A4V2SUM1-F1
#
_cell.length_a   1.000
_cell.length_b   1.000
_cell.length_c   1.000
_cell.angle_alpha   90.00
_cell.angle_beta   90.00
_cell.angle_gamma   90.00
#
_symmetry.space_group_name_H-M   'P 1'
#
loop_
_entity.id
_entity.type
_entity.pdbx_description
1 polymer ?
#
loop_
_entity_poly.entity_id
_entity_poly.type
_entity_poly.pdbx_seq_one_letter_code
_entity_poly.pdbx_strand_id
1 'polypeptide(L)'
;MTETSDGQSDRFTDPLVRLWRYADRILVRCPKCAGCASVLPEPTTTARPGPSNPHRRLSCLGCGHTAGWTAPRHDNYWIVPELNGPDDPYFGLPLWLRAECCGGNVLWAYNAEHLALLESYLAARLRERGAYRGSMSLVERLPAWLKSAKHRTEALRTIRRLRTTLPAD
;
A
#
# COMPACT_ATOMS: atom_id res chain seq x y z
N MET A 1 -22.71 -19.03 31.85
CA MET A 1 -22.75 -17.59 31.50
C MET A 1 -21.32 -17.09 31.44
N THR A 2 -20.77 -16.99 30.24
CA THR A 2 -19.57 -16.21 29.94
C THR A 2 -19.76 -15.69 28.52
N GLU A 3 -20.35 -14.50 28.43
CA GLU A 3 -20.40 -13.70 27.21
C GLU A 3 -18.97 -13.26 26.88
N THR A 4 -18.40 -13.80 25.82
CA THR A 4 -17.28 -13.18 25.12
C THR A 4 -17.85 -12.22 24.09
N SER A 5 -17.93 -10.94 24.45
CA SER A 5 -18.11 -9.83 23.53
C SER A 5 -16.86 -9.69 22.67
N ASP A 6 -16.77 -10.43 21.57
CA ASP A 6 -15.73 -10.22 20.56
C ASP A 6 -16.18 -9.05 19.67
N GLY A 7 -15.91 -7.83 20.15
CA GLY A 7 -16.27 -6.56 19.51
C GLY A 7 -15.43 -6.27 18.27
N GLN A 8 -15.40 -7.18 17.31
CA GLN A 8 -14.85 -6.94 15.99
C GLN A 8 -15.89 -6.12 15.23
N SER A 9 -15.59 -4.85 14.94
CA SER A 9 -16.52 -3.96 14.22
C SER A 9 -16.97 -4.62 12.92
N ASP A 10 -18.23 -5.05 12.88
CA ASP A 10 -18.83 -5.76 11.75
C ASP A 10 -18.98 -4.87 10.50
N ARG A 11 -18.71 -3.58 10.66
CA ARG A 11 -18.93 -2.53 9.68
C ARG A 11 -17.61 -1.88 9.30
N PHE A 12 -17.41 -1.70 8.00
CA PHE A 12 -16.37 -0.87 7.42
C PHE A 12 -17.03 0.30 6.69
N THR A 13 -16.57 1.52 6.95
CA THR A 13 -16.98 2.73 6.21
C THR A 13 -15.83 3.15 5.30
N ASP A 14 -16.11 3.29 4.00
CA ASP A 14 -15.11 3.73 3.03
C ASP A 14 -14.58 5.14 3.37
N PRO A 15 -13.27 5.30 3.65
CA PRO A 15 -12.68 6.60 3.95
C PRO A 15 -12.52 7.50 2.72
N LEU A 16 -12.90 7.03 1.52
CA LEU A 16 -12.85 7.75 0.25
C LEU A 16 -11.42 8.19 -0.14
N VAL A 17 -10.41 7.51 0.39
CA VAL A 17 -8.99 7.77 0.08
C VAL A 17 -8.61 7.07 -1.22
N ARG A 18 -7.61 7.63 -1.91
CA ARG A 18 -6.97 7.01 -3.08
C ARG A 18 -5.60 6.46 -2.67
N LEU A 19 -5.02 5.63 -3.54
CA LEU A 19 -3.73 4.97 -3.29
C LEU A 19 -2.58 5.93 -3.01
N TRP A 20 -2.63 7.14 -3.57
CA TRP A 20 -1.63 8.17 -3.31
C TRP A 20 -1.49 8.56 -1.83
N ARG A 21 -2.55 8.36 -1.01
CA ARG A 21 -2.50 8.58 0.45
C ARG A 21 -1.42 7.73 1.14
N TYR A 22 -1.04 6.62 0.53
CA TYR A 22 -0.08 5.66 1.06
C TYR A 22 1.27 5.69 0.33
N ALA A 23 1.48 6.64 -0.59
CA ALA A 23 2.67 6.68 -1.45
C ALA A 23 3.85 7.48 -0.87
N ASP A 24 3.67 8.14 0.29
CA ASP A 24 4.75 8.90 0.96
C ASP A 24 5.78 8.00 1.65
N ARG A 25 5.44 6.73 1.88
CA ARG A 25 6.38 5.69 2.30
C ARG A 25 6.00 4.39 1.61
N ILE A 26 6.86 3.91 0.72
CA ILE A 26 6.68 2.64 0.02
C ILE A 26 7.76 1.67 0.48
N LEU A 27 7.36 0.52 1.03
CA LEU A 27 8.28 -0.54 1.44
C LEU A 27 8.57 -1.46 0.26
N VAL A 28 9.86 -1.64 -0.05
CA VAL A 28 10.35 -2.41 -1.20
C VAL A 28 11.39 -3.43 -0.76
N ARG A 29 11.63 -4.45 -1.57
CA ARG A 29 12.78 -5.34 -1.39
C ARG A 29 14.04 -4.64 -1.88
N CYS A 30 15.03 -4.54 -1.01
CA CYS A 30 16.32 -3.94 -1.35
C CYS A 30 17.00 -4.73 -2.47
N PRO A 31 17.46 -4.08 -3.56
CA PRO A 31 18.14 -4.77 -4.66
C PRO A 31 19.53 -5.31 -4.28
N LYS A 32 20.08 -4.90 -3.12
CA LYS A 32 21.41 -5.33 -2.66
C LYS A 32 21.37 -6.49 -1.65
N CYS A 33 20.48 -6.45 -0.67
CA CYS A 33 20.43 -7.46 0.39
C CYS A 33 19.10 -8.23 0.47
N ALA A 34 18.15 -7.94 -0.42
CA ALA A 34 16.78 -8.48 -0.40
C ALA A 34 15.95 -8.19 0.88
N GLY A 35 16.52 -7.49 1.87
CA GLY A 35 15.83 -7.03 3.07
C GLY A 35 14.86 -5.87 2.79
N CYS A 36 14.13 -5.42 3.82
CA CYS A 36 13.20 -4.31 3.70
C CYS A 36 13.95 -2.99 3.50
N ALA A 37 13.56 -2.23 2.48
CA ALA A 37 13.98 -0.85 2.25
C ALA A 37 12.74 0.04 2.11
N SER A 38 12.94 1.35 2.26
CA SER A 38 11.87 2.34 2.09
C SER A 38 12.20 3.31 0.96
N VAL A 39 11.20 3.61 0.15
CA VAL A 39 11.19 4.71 -0.80
C VAL A 39 10.36 5.85 -0.21
N LEU A 40 10.98 7.03 -0.07
CA LEU A 40 10.40 8.23 0.52
C LEU A 40 10.53 9.42 -0.46
N PRO A 41 9.59 10.39 -0.46
CA PRO A 41 9.81 11.70 -1.08
C PRO A 41 11.08 12.34 -0.52
N GLU A 42 11.93 12.89 -1.39
CA GLU A 42 13.04 13.70 -0.88
C GLU A 42 12.50 15.02 -0.32
N PRO A 43 12.96 15.45 0.87
CA PRO A 43 12.61 16.78 1.37
C PRO A 43 13.25 17.82 0.45
N THR A 44 12.46 18.36 -0.47
CA THR A 44 12.87 19.48 -1.34
C THR A 44 12.30 20.77 -0.76
N THR A 45 13.06 21.85 -0.88
CA THR A 45 12.67 23.19 -0.44
C THR A 45 11.49 23.77 -1.22
N THR A 46 11.17 23.23 -2.41
CA THR A 46 10.17 23.82 -3.32
C THR A 46 9.00 22.91 -3.65
N ALA A 47 9.08 21.59 -3.47
CA ALA A 47 7.96 20.69 -3.75
C ALA A 47 7.16 20.36 -2.49
N ARG A 48 5.83 20.39 -2.63
CA ARG A 48 4.91 19.94 -1.59
C ARG A 48 5.15 18.44 -1.33
N PRO A 49 5.18 17.98 -0.07
CA PRO A 49 5.16 16.55 0.25
C PRO A 49 3.97 15.88 -0.46
N GLY A 50 4.18 14.69 -1.01
CA GLY A 50 3.15 13.98 -1.75
C GLY A 50 3.60 13.40 -3.10
N PRO A 51 2.64 12.87 -3.87
CA PRO A 51 2.90 12.17 -5.14
C PRO A 51 3.59 13.07 -6.15
N SER A 52 3.18 14.35 -6.20
CA SER A 52 3.71 15.37 -7.11
C SER A 52 5.16 15.77 -6.85
N ASN A 53 5.76 15.35 -5.73
CA ASN A 53 7.19 15.56 -5.53
C ASN A 53 7.95 14.77 -6.62
N PRO A 54 8.78 15.41 -7.46
CA PRO A 54 9.47 14.73 -8.53
C PRO A 54 10.65 13.88 -8.05
N HIS A 55 11.07 14.00 -6.79
CA HIS A 55 12.25 13.32 -6.26
C HIS A 55 11.87 12.26 -5.23
N ARG A 56 12.53 11.10 -5.33
CA ARG A 56 12.38 9.97 -4.40
C ARG A 56 13.74 9.45 -3.99
N ARG A 57 13.82 8.98 -2.75
CA ARG A 57 15.00 8.32 -2.21
C ARG A 57 14.65 6.95 -1.69
N LEU A 58 15.36 5.95 -2.19
CA LEU A 58 15.43 4.62 -1.60
C LEU A 58 16.47 4.63 -0.49
N SER A 59 16.15 4.02 0.66
CA SER A 59 17.07 3.81 1.76
C SER A 59 16.84 2.45 2.41
N CYS A 60 17.90 1.66 2.57
CA CYS A 60 17.87 0.37 3.24
C CYS A 60 18.67 0.44 4.56
N LEU A 61 17.99 0.26 5.69
CA LEU A 61 18.63 0.26 7.01
C LEU A 61 19.45 -1.01 7.29
N GLY A 62 19.17 -2.11 6.57
CA GLY A 62 19.87 -3.38 6.78
C GLY A 62 21.28 -3.43 6.17
N CYS A 63 21.51 -2.78 5.02
CA CYS A 63 22.82 -2.80 4.33
C CYS A 63 23.36 -1.41 3.97
N GLY A 64 22.64 -0.34 4.30
CA GLY A 64 23.05 1.04 3.98
C GLY A 64 22.85 1.44 2.51
N HIS A 65 22.27 0.59 1.67
CA HIS A 65 22.04 0.95 0.27
C HIS A 65 21.08 2.12 0.13
N THR A 66 21.49 3.12 -0.64
CA THR A 66 20.70 4.30 -1.00
C THR A 66 20.70 4.51 -2.50
N ALA A 67 19.57 5.00 -3.05
CA ALA A 67 19.48 5.43 -4.44
C ALA A 67 18.51 6.61 -4.55
N GLY A 68 18.82 7.56 -5.45
CA GLY A 68 17.92 8.66 -5.80
C GLY A 68 17.17 8.35 -7.09
N TRP A 69 15.93 8.83 -7.19
CA TRP A 69 15.12 8.81 -8.40
C TRP A 69 14.53 10.20 -8.63
N THR A 70 14.50 10.61 -9.89
CA THR A 70 13.90 11.87 -10.31
C THR A 70 12.95 11.61 -11.48
N ALA A 71 11.74 12.15 -11.38
CA ALA A 71 10.72 12.06 -12.40
C ALA A 71 11.25 12.59 -13.74
N PRO A 72 10.97 11.92 -14.87
CA PRO A 72 11.21 12.50 -16.18
C PRO A 72 10.46 13.82 -16.35
N ARG A 73 11.01 14.74 -17.15
CA ARG A 73 10.31 15.96 -17.57
C ARG A 73 9.79 15.81 -18.99
N HIS A 74 8.60 16.34 -19.22
CA HIS A 74 8.09 16.67 -20.53
C HIS A 74 7.68 18.14 -20.52
N ASP A 75 8.35 18.96 -21.32
CA ASP A 75 8.27 20.42 -21.27
C ASP A 75 8.44 20.95 -19.83
N ASN A 76 7.45 21.66 -19.33
CA ASN A 76 7.42 22.27 -17.99
C ASN A 76 6.76 21.38 -16.93
N TYR A 77 6.46 20.12 -17.23
CA TYR A 77 5.76 19.22 -16.33
C TYR A 77 6.60 17.99 -15.97
N TRP A 78 6.51 17.59 -14.70
CA TRP A 78 7.06 16.32 -14.23
C TRP A 78 6.11 15.18 -14.55
N ILE A 79 6.63 14.12 -15.16
CA ILE A 79 5.87 12.90 -15.42
C ILE A 79 5.98 12.02 -14.18
N VAL A 80 4.91 12.05 -13.38
CA VAL A 80 4.79 11.22 -12.18
C VAL A 80 4.19 9.87 -12.56
N PRO A 81 4.80 8.73 -12.19
CA PRO A 81 4.26 7.43 -12.53
C PRO A 81 2.90 7.16 -11.87
N GLU A 82 2.09 6.35 -12.54
CA GLU A 82 0.82 5.88 -11.98
C GLU A 82 1.05 4.92 -10.80
N LEU A 83 0.17 5.00 -9.81
CA LEU A 83 0.15 4.10 -8.67
C LEU A 83 -0.87 2.99 -8.94
N ASN A 84 -0.43 1.77 -9.27
CA ASN A 84 -1.37 0.74 -9.70
C ASN A 84 -0.94 -0.72 -9.47
N GLY A 85 0.19 -1.01 -8.82
CA GLY A 85 0.71 -2.37 -8.85
C GLY A 85 1.59 -2.84 -7.68
N PRO A 86 1.98 -4.13 -7.72
CA PRO A 86 2.79 -4.81 -6.70
C PRO A 86 4.29 -4.51 -6.78
N ASP A 87 4.67 -3.59 -7.68
CA ASP A 87 6.02 -3.07 -7.86
C ASP A 87 5.99 -1.57 -7.59
N ASP A 88 7.05 -1.04 -6.99
CA ASP A 88 7.12 0.38 -6.69
C ASP A 88 7.21 1.19 -8.00
N PRO A 89 6.46 2.30 -8.09
CA PRO A 89 6.30 3.02 -9.36
C PRO A 89 7.54 3.83 -9.75
N TYR A 90 8.53 3.98 -8.86
CA TYR A 90 9.68 4.86 -9.06
C TYR A 90 10.91 4.06 -9.49
N PHE A 91 11.28 3.03 -8.73
CA PHE A 91 12.45 2.19 -8.99
C PHE A 91 12.10 0.87 -9.68
N GLY A 92 10.82 0.51 -9.81
CA GLY A 92 10.37 -0.75 -10.41
C GLY A 92 10.72 -1.98 -9.56
N LEU A 93 10.95 -1.80 -8.26
CA LEU A 93 11.32 -2.87 -7.34
C LEU A 93 10.07 -3.55 -6.78
N PRO A 94 10.15 -4.86 -6.52
CA PRO A 94 9.03 -5.57 -5.89
C PRO A 94 8.77 -5.02 -4.49
N LEU A 95 7.49 -4.77 -4.20
CA LEU A 95 7.08 -4.34 -2.87
C LEU A 95 7.51 -5.36 -1.80
N TRP A 96 7.83 -4.86 -0.61
CA TRP A 96 8.10 -5.70 0.55
C TRP A 96 6.82 -6.43 0.98
N LEU A 97 5.72 -5.69 1.07
CA LEU A 97 4.40 -6.21 1.43
C LEU A 97 3.68 -6.73 0.19
N ARG A 98 4.17 -7.84 -0.38
CA ARG A 98 3.48 -8.60 -1.42
C ARG A 98 3.57 -10.09 -1.15
N ALA A 99 2.52 -10.82 -1.50
CA ALA A 99 2.53 -12.28 -1.47
C ALA A 99 1.50 -12.84 -2.46
N GLU A 100 1.77 -14.05 -2.95
CA GLU A 100 0.74 -14.84 -3.62
C GLU A 100 -0.43 -15.10 -2.67
N CYS A 101 -1.63 -15.02 -3.22
CA CYS A 101 -2.89 -15.36 -2.58
C CYS A 101 -3.84 -15.96 -3.61
N CYS A 102 -4.76 -16.78 -3.13
CA CYS A 102 -6.08 -16.87 -3.71
C CYS A 102 -6.03 -17.40 -5.15
N GLY A 103 -5.24 -18.45 -5.39
CA GLY A 103 -5.11 -19.10 -6.70
C GLY A 103 -4.24 -18.35 -7.71
N GLY A 104 -3.07 -17.83 -7.28
CA GLY A 104 -2.10 -17.17 -8.15
C GLY A 104 -2.27 -15.66 -8.28
N ASN A 105 -3.23 -15.06 -7.56
CA ASN A 105 -3.32 -13.61 -7.44
C ASN A 105 -2.22 -13.08 -6.51
N VAL A 106 -1.93 -11.78 -6.60
CA VAL A 106 -0.96 -11.13 -5.71
C VAL A 106 -1.69 -10.14 -4.81
N LEU A 107 -1.64 -10.38 -3.49
CA LEU A 107 -2.02 -9.39 -2.49
C LEU A 107 -0.82 -8.51 -2.20
N TRP A 108 -1.00 -7.19 -2.23
CA TRP A 108 0.07 -6.23 -1.97
C TRP A 108 -0.41 -4.97 -1.26
N ALA A 109 0.53 -4.28 -0.61
CA ALA A 109 0.34 -2.97 0.01
C ALA A 109 1.63 -2.14 -0.07
N TYR A 110 1.53 -0.81 -0.03
CA TYR A 110 2.71 0.06 -0.04
C TYR A 110 3.39 0.14 1.32
N ASN A 111 2.61 0.16 2.39
CA ASN A 111 3.10 0.27 3.76
C ASN A 111 2.09 -0.32 4.75
N ALA A 112 2.41 -0.23 6.04
CA ALA A 112 1.58 -0.75 7.11
C ALA A 112 0.16 -0.13 7.14
N GLU A 113 0.03 1.17 6.86
CA GLU A 113 -1.27 1.85 6.86
C GLU A 113 -2.17 1.36 5.72
N HIS A 114 -1.62 1.19 4.52
CA HIS A 114 -2.34 0.60 3.40
C HIS A 114 -2.76 -0.85 3.74
N LEU A 115 -1.85 -1.65 4.31
CA LEU A 115 -2.14 -3.02 4.70
C LEU A 115 -3.27 -3.09 5.76
N ALA A 116 -3.27 -2.16 6.71
CA ALA A 116 -4.33 -2.04 7.72
C ALA A 116 -5.69 -1.69 7.09
N LEU A 117 -5.74 -0.77 6.13
CA LEU A 117 -6.98 -0.46 5.40
C LEU A 117 -7.57 -1.72 4.73
N LEU A 118 -6.71 -2.49 4.04
CA LEU A 118 -7.14 -3.72 3.38
C LEU A 118 -7.66 -4.74 4.40
N GLU A 119 -7.01 -4.88 5.54
CA GLU A 119 -7.46 -5.78 6.59
C GLU A 119 -8.85 -5.38 7.12
N SER A 120 -9.03 -4.11 7.48
CA SER A 120 -10.31 -3.61 7.98
C SER A 120 -11.43 -3.81 6.96
N TYR A 121 -11.17 -3.54 5.68
CA TYR A 121 -12.12 -3.76 4.59
C TYR A 121 -12.51 -5.24 4.43
N LEU A 122 -11.53 -6.13 4.51
CA LEU A 122 -11.74 -7.57 4.31
C LEU A 122 -12.40 -8.23 5.52
N ALA A 123 -12.06 -7.81 6.74
CA ALA A 123 -12.59 -8.34 7.98
C ALA A 123 -14.08 -8.00 8.17
N ALA A 124 -14.52 -6.82 7.71
CA ALA A 124 -15.91 -6.40 7.86
C ALA A 124 -16.89 -7.28 7.05
N ARG A 125 -18.05 -7.61 7.66
CA ARG A 125 -19.15 -8.30 6.95
C ARG A 125 -20.03 -7.30 6.22
N LEU A 126 -20.25 -6.11 6.79
CA LEU A 126 -20.96 -5.00 6.16
C LEU A 126 -19.98 -3.91 5.71
N ARG A 127 -20.09 -3.49 4.46
CA ARG A 127 -19.24 -2.46 3.85
C ARG A 127 -20.11 -1.33 3.35
N GLU A 128 -19.95 -0.16 3.95
CA GLU A 128 -20.70 1.04 3.61
C GLU A 128 -19.90 1.91 2.67
N ARG A 129 -20.60 2.42 1.65
CA ARG A 129 -20.06 3.44 0.78
C ARG A 129 -20.15 4.79 1.50
N GLY A 130 -19.04 5.51 1.58
CA GLY A 130 -19.07 6.92 1.97
C GLY A 130 -19.88 7.75 0.97
N ALA A 131 -20.30 8.96 1.37
CA ALA A 131 -21.01 9.88 0.47
C ALA A 131 -20.21 10.10 -0.84
N TYR A 132 -20.87 9.94 -1.98
CA TYR A 132 -20.24 9.98 -3.30
C TYR A 132 -19.53 11.33 -3.53
N ARG A 133 -18.21 11.29 -3.78
CA ARG A 133 -17.37 12.48 -4.04
C ARG A 133 -16.91 12.61 -5.50
N GLY A 134 -17.64 12.03 -6.46
CA GLY A 134 -17.35 12.20 -7.89
C GLY A 134 -16.19 11.36 -8.45
N SER A 135 -15.53 10.53 -7.63
CA SER A 135 -14.48 9.62 -8.10
C SER A 135 -14.37 8.37 -7.25
N MET A 136 -13.87 7.27 -7.83
CA MET A 136 -13.72 6.00 -7.12
C MET A 136 -12.60 6.07 -6.07
N SER A 137 -12.87 5.55 -4.87
CA SER A 137 -11.90 5.32 -3.80
C SER A 137 -10.95 4.16 -4.13
N LEU A 138 -9.96 3.95 -3.28
CA LEU A 138 -9.06 2.79 -3.34
C LEU A 138 -9.84 1.49 -3.22
N VAL A 139 -10.74 1.37 -2.23
CA VAL A 139 -11.46 0.11 -1.96
C VAL A 139 -12.44 -0.24 -3.06
N GLU A 140 -13.01 0.76 -3.74
CA GLU A 140 -13.85 0.57 -4.92
C GLU A 140 -13.06 0.00 -6.10
N ARG A 141 -11.82 0.46 -6.28
CA ARG A 141 -10.89 0.02 -7.34
C ARG A 141 -10.23 -1.33 -7.09
N LEU A 142 -10.44 -1.95 -5.92
CA LEU A 142 -9.84 -3.25 -5.65
C LEU A 142 -10.29 -4.30 -6.67
N PRO A 143 -9.40 -5.25 -7.03
CA PRO A 143 -9.75 -6.36 -7.89
C PRO A 143 -10.98 -7.13 -7.39
N ALA A 144 -11.79 -7.64 -8.33
CA ALA A 144 -12.99 -8.39 -8.00
C ALA A 144 -12.71 -9.61 -7.09
N TRP A 145 -11.59 -10.31 -7.32
CA TRP A 145 -11.19 -11.45 -6.50
C TRP A 145 -10.97 -11.07 -5.04
N LEU A 146 -10.36 -9.91 -4.77
CA LEU A 146 -10.06 -9.46 -3.41
C LEU A 146 -11.33 -9.01 -2.68
N LYS A 147 -12.32 -8.50 -3.41
CA LYS A 147 -13.63 -8.12 -2.85
C LYS A 147 -14.53 -9.33 -2.55
N SER A 148 -14.26 -10.47 -3.20
CA SER A 148 -15.06 -11.71 -3.08
C SER A 148 -14.96 -12.34 -1.69
N ALA A 149 -16.11 -12.71 -1.12
CA ALA A 149 -16.18 -13.41 0.16
C ALA A 149 -15.44 -14.76 0.16
N LYS A 150 -15.35 -15.44 -0.99
CA LYS A 150 -14.64 -16.71 -1.17
C LYS A 150 -13.16 -16.61 -0.76
N HIS A 151 -12.54 -15.46 -1.01
CA HIS A 151 -11.10 -15.25 -0.77
C HIS A 151 -10.80 -14.58 0.58
N ARG A 152 -11.83 -14.17 1.35
CA ARG A 152 -11.68 -13.41 2.60
C ARG A 152 -10.73 -14.09 3.59
N THR A 153 -10.95 -15.37 3.89
CA THR A 153 -10.17 -16.10 4.89
C THR A 153 -8.69 -16.19 4.52
N GLU A 154 -8.41 -16.50 3.26
CA GLU A 154 -7.04 -16.61 2.76
C GLU A 154 -6.36 -15.24 2.69
N ALA A 155 -7.05 -14.22 2.18
CA ALA A 155 -6.52 -12.86 2.11
C ALA A 155 -6.17 -12.31 3.49
N LEU A 156 -7.05 -12.49 4.50
CA LEU A 156 -6.77 -12.09 5.88
C LEU A 156 -5.59 -12.86 6.49
N ARG A 157 -5.47 -14.16 6.22
CA ARG A 157 -4.30 -14.95 6.64
C ARG A 157 -3.01 -14.42 6.01
N THR A 158 -3.05 -14.09 4.72
CA THR A 158 -1.91 -13.52 3.99
C THR A 158 -1.52 -12.15 4.54
N ILE A 159 -2.49 -11.28 4.85
CA ILE A 159 -2.25 -9.98 5.49
C ILE A 159 -1.56 -10.15 6.85
N ARG A 160 -2.06 -11.06 7.69
CA ARG A 160 -1.45 -11.33 9.01
C ARG A 160 0.01 -11.77 8.88
N ARG A 161 0.31 -12.65 7.91
CA ARG A 161 1.70 -13.05 7.60
C ARG A 161 2.55 -11.88 7.11
N LEU A 162 2.02 -11.00 6.25
CA LEU A 162 2.75 -9.80 5.82
C LEU A 162 3.00 -8.82 6.97
N ARG A 163 2.08 -8.73 7.93
CA ARG A 163 2.28 -7.87 9.10
C ARG A 163 3.45 -8.33 9.96
N THR A 164 3.69 -9.63 10.10
CA THR A 164 4.84 -10.14 10.87
C THR A 164 6.18 -9.87 10.19
N THR A 165 6.20 -9.41 8.94
CA THR A 165 7.44 -9.04 8.23
C THR A 165 7.73 -7.55 8.27
N LEU A 166 6.90 -6.72 8.91
CA LEU A 166 7.16 -5.29 9.01
C LEU A 166 8.46 -5.03 9.78
N PRO A 167 9.31 -4.09 9.33
CA PRO A 167 10.45 -3.65 10.12
C PRO A 167 9.96 -2.97 11.39
N ALA A 168 10.74 -3.04 12.47
CA ALA A 168 10.54 -2.16 13.61
C ALA A 168 10.71 -0.69 13.16
N ASP A 169 9.84 0.20 13.61
CA ASP A 169 9.93 1.64 13.37
C ASP A 169 11.04 2.28 14.22
#